data_AF-A0A0F8XW58-F1
#
_entry.id   AF-A0A0F8XW58-F1
#
_cell.length_a   1.000
_cell.length_b   1.000
_cell.length_c   1.000
_cell.angle_alpha   90.00
_cell.angle_beta   90.00
_cell.angle_gamma   90.00
#
_symmetry.space_group_name_H-M   'P 1'
#
loop_
_entity.id
_entity.type
_entity.pdbx_description
1 polymer ?
#
loop_
_entity_poly.entity_id
_entity_poly.type
_entity_poly.pdbx_seq_one_letter_code
_entity_poly.pdbx_strand_id
1 'polypeptide(L)' 'LRVNEKGEITFSVFDEQAITVISDKGEVQYNIENPPHIQQYHVQNMASSLRENAAHPSTGHSATHTSWVMEQILQQ' A
#
# COMPACT_ATOMS: atom_id res chain seq x y z
N LEU A 1 2.81 -10.12 7.89
CA LEU A 1 2.54 -10.55 6.50
C LEU A 1 3.85 -11.11 5.94
N ARG A 2 3.93 -12.35 5.43
CA ARG A 2 5.24 -12.87 4.99
C ARG A 2 5.67 -12.19 3.70
N VAL A 3 6.79 -11.47 3.80
CA VAL A 3 7.56 -10.81 2.73
C VAL A 3 7.75 -11.74 1.54
N ASN A 4 8.51 -12.81 1.82
CA ASN A 4 9.01 -13.84 0.92
C ASN A 4 9.46 -15.08 1.74
N GLU A 5 10.02 -16.12 1.13
CA GLU A 5 10.58 -17.28 1.86
C GLU A 5 11.80 -16.93 2.76
N LYS A 6 12.52 -15.85 2.43
CA LYS A 6 13.78 -15.43 3.09
C LYS A 6 13.63 -14.30 4.12
N GLY A 7 12.40 -13.85 4.38
CA GLY A 7 12.17 -12.74 5.32
C GLY A 7 10.70 -12.40 5.52
N GLU A 8 10.42 -11.76 6.64
CA GLU A 8 9.07 -11.44 7.10
C GLU A 8 8.93 -9.95 7.41
N ILE A 9 7.79 -9.36 7.04
CA ILE A 9 7.46 -7.96 7.35
C ILE A 9 6.14 -7.94 8.13
N THR A 10 6.18 -7.45 9.36
CA THR A 10 5.01 -7.37 10.22
C THR A 10 4.70 -5.93 10.54
N PHE A 11 3.44 -5.54 10.34
CA PHE A 11 2.92 -4.21 10.66
C PHE A 11 1.46 -4.37 11.07
N SER A 12 0.97 -3.44 11.90
CA SER A 12 -0.45 -3.39 12.22
C SER A 12 -1.19 -2.60 11.14
N VAL A 13 -2.38 -3.08 10.78
CA VAL A 13 -3.28 -2.40 9.83
C VAL A 13 -4.15 -1.37 10.53
N PHE A 14 -4.42 -1.56 11.83
CA PHE A 14 -5.36 -0.76 12.60
C PHE A 14 -4.72 0.04 13.74
N ASP A 15 -3.51 -0.35 14.17
CA ASP A 15 -2.79 0.30 15.26
C ASP A 15 -1.52 0.98 14.75
N GLU A 16 -1.11 2.04 15.45
CA GLU A 16 0.17 2.72 15.24
C GLU A 16 1.30 1.92 15.90
N GLN A 17 1.70 0.82 15.26
CA GLN A 17 2.83 -0.01 15.70
C GLN A 17 3.98 0.07 14.70
N ALA A 18 5.20 -0.01 15.22
CA ALA A 18 6.40 -0.07 14.40
C ALA A 18 6.34 -1.26 13.41
N ILE A 19 6.89 -1.06 12.22
CA ILE A 19 7.05 -2.11 11.22
C ILE A 19 8.26 -2.95 11.59
N THR A 20 8.08 -4.25 11.80
CA THR A 20 9.16 -5.21 12.06
C THR A 20 9.56 -5.90 10.77
N VAL A 21 10.86 -5.90 10.44
CA VAL A 21 11.44 -6.60 9.30
C VAL A 21 12.44 -7.64 9.81
N ILE A 22 12.19 -8.91 9.50
CA ILE A 22 13.04 -10.04 9.86
C ILE A 22 13.69 -10.58 8.59
N SER A 23 15.02 -10.71 8.60
CA SER A 23 15.82 -11.23 7.48
C SER A 23 17.00 -12.08 7.98
N ASP A 24 17.79 -12.62 7.06
CA ASP A 24 19.08 -13.28 7.33
C ASP A 24 20.09 -12.39 8.07
N LYS A 25 19.92 -11.07 7.99
CA LYS A 25 20.74 -10.07 8.69
C LYS A 25 20.24 -9.73 10.09
N GLY A 26 19.13 -10.33 10.53
CA GLY A 26 18.49 -10.08 11.83
C GLY A 26 17.16 -9.31 11.72
N GLU A 27 16.69 -8.85 12.88
CA GLU A 27 15.45 -8.10 13.03
C GLU A 27 15.72 -6.59 13.12
N VAL A 28 14.93 -5.79 12.41
CA VAL A 28 14.96 -4.32 12.45
C VAL A 28 13.54 -3.79 12.60
N GLN A 29 13.35 -2.81 13.48
CA GLN A 29 12.08 -2.11 13.68
C GLN A 29 12.13 -0.70 13.11
N TYR A 30 11.10 -0.32 12.38
CA TYR A 30 10.93 1.01 11.77
C TYR A 30 9.70 1.68 12.37
N ASN A 31 9.91 2.79 13.07
CA ASN A 31 8.82 3.63 13.54
C ASN A 31 8.55 4.73 12.49
N ILE A 32 7.45 4.61 11.76
CA ILE A 32 7.06 5.56 10.70
C ILE A 32 5.78 6.23 11.17
N GLU A 33 5.85 7.54 11.39
CA GLU A 33 4.65 8.31 11.74
C GLU A 33 3.73 8.43 10.54
N ASN A 34 2.43 8.32 10.80
CA ASN A 34 1.43 8.56 9.77
C ASN A 34 1.46 10.02 9.30
N PRO A 35 1.29 10.26 7.98
CA PRO A 35 1.21 11.62 7.47
C PRO A 35 -0.02 12.33 8.07
N PRO A 36 0.03 13.67 8.23
CA PRO A 36 -1.11 14.44 8.75
C PRO A 36 -2.36 14.30 7.88
N HIS A 37 -2.18 14.02 6.58
CA HIS A 37 -3.24 13.80 5.62
C HIS A 37 -2.98 12.51 4.84
N ILE A 38 -3.71 11.46 5.19
CA ILE A 38 -3.56 10.11 4.59
C ILE A 38 -3.66 10.15 3.06
N GLN A 39 -4.59 10.93 2.52
CA GLN A 39 -4.90 10.98 1.08
C GLN A 39 -4.05 11.97 0.28
N GLN A 40 -3.16 12.74 0.93
CA GLN A 40 -2.43 13.82 0.27
C GLN A 40 -1.70 13.36 -1.00
N TYR A 41 -0.95 12.26 -0.91
CA TYR A 41 -0.18 11.74 -2.04
C TYR A 41 -1.08 11.27 -3.18
N HIS A 42 -2.22 10.66 -2.88
CA HIS A 42 -3.17 10.22 -3.90
C HIS A 42 -3.78 11.43 -4.64
N VAL A 43 -4.23 12.45 -3.91
CA VAL A 43 -4.77 13.67 -4.49
C VAL A 43 -3.74 14.42 -5.34
N GLN A 44 -2.51 14.51 -4.86
CA GLN A 44 -1.42 15.15 -5.61
C GLN A 44 -1.11 14.39 -6.91
N ASN A 45 -1.02 13.06 -6.85
CA ASN A 45 -0.80 12.25 -8.04
C ASN A 45 -1.93 12.42 -9.07
N MET A 46 -3.20 12.46 -8.62
CA MET A 46 -4.34 12.74 -9.51
C MET A 46 -4.21 14.12 -10.18
N ALA A 47 -3.86 15.14 -9.42
CA ALA A 47 -3.67 16.49 -9.95
C ALA A 47 -2.56 16.55 -10.99
N SER A 48 -1.39 15.95 -10.72
CA SER A 48 -0.29 15.85 -11.70
C SER A 48 -0.67 15.05 -12.94
N SER A 49 -1.44 13.96 -12.78
CA SER A 49 -1.89 13.20 -13.95
C SER A 49 -2.81 14.00 -14.86
N LEU A 50 -3.74 14.76 -14.27
CA LEU A 50 -4.71 15.57 -15.01
C LEU A 50 -4.09 16.83 -15.66
N ARG A 51 -3.12 17.46 -14.99
CA ARG A 51 -2.56 18.75 -15.41
C ARG A 51 -1.23 18.65 -16.14
N GLU A 52 -0.41 17.68 -15.77
CA GLU A 52 0.99 17.54 -16.21
C GLU A 52 1.20 16.28 -17.05
N ASN A 53 0.12 15.53 -17.32
CA ASN A 53 0.15 14.25 -18.03
C ASN A 53 1.09 13.22 -17.36
N ALA A 54 1.27 13.34 -16.04
CA ALA A 54 2.06 12.39 -15.26
C ALA A 54 1.34 11.05 -15.16
N ALA A 55 2.10 9.96 -15.13
CA ALA A 55 1.54 8.63 -14.93
C ALA A 55 0.96 8.51 -13.51
N HIS A 56 -0.29 8.08 -13.40
CA HIS A 56 -0.93 7.81 -12.12
C HIS A 56 -0.77 6.33 -11.72
N PRO A 57 -0.38 5.99 -10.48
CA PRO A 57 -0.15 4.60 -10.07
C PRO A 57 -1.44 3.77 -9.95
N SER A 58 -2.60 4.40 -9.88
CA SER A 58 -3.92 3.74 -9.84
C SER A 58 -4.80 4.23 -10.98
N THR A 59 -4.93 3.42 -12.03
CA THR A 59 -5.65 3.80 -13.26
C THR A 59 -7.07 3.22 -13.28
N GLY A 60 -7.88 3.64 -14.24
CA GLY A 60 -9.19 3.03 -14.50
C GLY A 60 -9.09 1.51 -14.74
N HIS A 61 -8.02 1.06 -15.42
CA HIS A 61 -7.79 -0.36 -15.67
C HIS A 61 -7.57 -1.15 -14.37
N SER A 62 -6.70 -0.68 -13.48
CA SER A 62 -6.50 -1.34 -12.18
C SER A 62 -7.75 -1.28 -11.31
N ALA A 63 -8.49 -0.17 -11.34
CA ALA A 63 -9.76 -0.04 -10.61
C ALA A 63 -10.80 -1.06 -11.08
N THR A 64 -11.02 -1.18 -12.40
CA THR A 64 -11.95 -2.17 -12.96
C THR A 64 -11.54 -3.60 -12.62
N HIS A 65 -10.25 -3.92 -12.70
CA HIS A 65 -9.76 -5.24 -12.33
C HIS A 65 -10.01 -5.55 -10.84
N THR A 66 -9.72 -4.60 -9.95
CA THR A 66 -10.01 -4.75 -8.52
C THR A 66 -11.50 -4.93 -8.25
N SER A 67 -12.38 -4.14 -8.89
CA SER A 67 -13.84 -4.30 -8.77
C SER A 67 -14.30 -5.70 -9.17
N TRP A 68 -13.80 -6.22 -10.28
CA TRP A 68 -14.12 -7.58 -10.72
C TRP A 68 -13.67 -8.64 -9.69
N VAL A 69 -12.45 -8.53 -9.14
CA VAL A 69 -11.97 -9.46 -8.10
C VAL A 69 -12.87 -9.41 -6.87
N MET A 70 -13.29 -8.22 -6.44
CA MET A 70 -14.20 -8.06 -5.30
C MET A 70 -15.56 -8.72 -5.56
N GLU A 71 -16.10 -8.63 -6.77
CA GLU A 71 -17.32 -9.35 -7.16
C GLU A 71 -17.14 -10.87 -7.04
N GLN A 72 -16.00 -11.43 -7.46
CA GLN A 72 -15.72 -12.87 -7.35
C GLN A 72 -15.60 -13.34 -5.89
N ILE A 73 -15.15 -12.47 -4.98
CA ILE A 73 -15.09 -12.78 -3.54
C ILE A 73 -16.50 -12.84 -2.93
N LEU A 74 -17.40 -11.95 -3.37
CA LEU A 74 -18.76 -11.85 -2.84
C LEU A 74 -19.75 -12.85 -3.44
N GLN A 75 -19.43 -13.45 -4.60
CA GLN A 75 -20.27 -14.44 -5.29
C GLN A 75 -20.00 -15.89 -4.86
N GLN A 76 -19.32 -16.09 -3.72
CA GLN A 76 -19.06 -17.40 -3.10
C GLN A 76 -19.97 -17.66 -1.89
#